data_AF-A0A1S9CIM6-F1
#
_entry.id   AF-A0A1S9CIM6-F1
#
_cell.length_a   1.000
_cell.length_b   1.000
_cell.length_c   1.000
_cell.angle_alpha   90.00
_cell.angle_beta   90.00
_cell.angle_gamma   90.00
#
_symmetry.space_group_name_H-M   'P 1'
#
loop_
_entity.id
_entity.type
_entity.pdbx_description
1 polymer ?
#
loop_
_entity_poly.entity_id
_entity_poly.type
_entity_poly.pdbx_seq_one_letter_code
_entity_poly.pdbx_strand_id
1 'polypeptide(L)'
;MEKIYMTLDCEFDEFGLVRELAFILFDKNKIVRVLEIFISKSGSIDIKFKENQNNYHINSPAPIAGCINEFLKSCEQDYPLSEIKFVGMSLEHDLKSLEKTIKTPTNLHKLKQRTQLEVCGRGTLEIKADNFNITKAQIKHLISNLASPLHTRFYKFHTALYDALVTGYVYLKVMGITDPMELDSRLKKCTHTYYKNYHNDLYEGVLQKKNSPKKSLSTEPVKIPKNFPEVRFRVQKNLSNVFDIAVREIFFFHLTKFKYEPSIKRVNSLKESIMKEMYLTKMEVAKYDTTPAITDPYNPSLVQAARALMEQKITIDEFVDFAIYMQQYNLPTGIGTYYRVYNEKKEVYVRTLKENTAKKMLSKLPYATIWQFRNKSVPLCNIEVLPDTVLVEPEDMYYNE
;
A
#
# COMPACT_ATOMS: atom_id res chain seq x y z
N MET A 1 -12.73 28.78 -9.33
CA MET A 1 -12.36 27.71 -8.37
C MET A 1 -13.58 26.89 -8.05
N GLU A 2 -13.46 25.56 -8.14
CA GLU A 2 -14.57 24.64 -7.88
C GLU A 2 -14.93 24.66 -6.39
N LYS A 3 -16.23 24.74 -6.08
CA LYS A 3 -16.72 24.90 -4.71
C LYS A 3 -17.01 23.57 -4.03
N ILE A 4 -17.41 22.53 -4.77
CA ILE A 4 -17.95 21.28 -4.21
C ILE A 4 -17.17 20.06 -4.71
N TYR A 5 -16.78 19.17 -3.80
CA TYR A 5 -16.10 17.92 -4.12
C TYR A 5 -16.46 16.81 -3.13
N MET A 6 -16.32 15.57 -3.56
CA MET A 6 -16.55 14.38 -2.77
C MET A 6 -15.28 13.54 -2.73
N THR A 7 -14.92 13.02 -1.57
CA THR A 7 -13.83 12.05 -1.43
C THR A 7 -14.33 10.63 -1.27
N LEU A 8 -13.61 9.66 -1.81
CA LEU A 8 -13.77 8.23 -1.52
C LEU A 8 -12.47 7.65 -1.01
N ASP A 9 -12.58 6.79 0.00
CA ASP A 9 -11.55 5.82 0.36
C ASP A 9 -12.19 4.47 0.75
N CYS A 10 -11.49 3.38 0.44
CA CYS A 10 -11.93 2.01 0.68
C CYS A 10 -10.81 1.21 1.33
N GLU A 11 -11.17 0.39 2.32
CA GLU A 11 -10.31 -0.67 2.84
C GLU A 11 -10.74 -2.01 2.30
N PHE A 12 -9.79 -2.92 2.10
CA PHE A 12 -10.02 -4.20 1.43
C PHE A 12 -9.70 -5.41 2.31
N ASP A 13 -10.36 -6.52 2.05
CA ASP A 13 -9.98 -7.83 2.56
C ASP A 13 -8.86 -8.48 1.74
N GLU A 14 -8.48 -9.71 2.09
CA GLU A 14 -7.41 -10.46 1.41
C GLU A 14 -7.73 -10.82 -0.05
N PHE A 15 -8.99 -10.75 -0.46
CA PHE A 15 -9.45 -10.99 -1.83
C PHE A 15 -9.63 -9.69 -2.63
N GLY A 16 -9.30 -8.54 -2.04
CA GLY A 16 -9.50 -7.23 -2.65
C GLY A 16 -10.97 -6.82 -2.73
N LEU A 17 -11.82 -7.36 -1.85
CA LEU A 17 -13.21 -6.92 -1.69
C LEU A 17 -13.27 -5.83 -0.61
N VAL A 18 -14.16 -4.86 -0.79
CA VAL A 18 -14.33 -3.75 0.15
C VAL A 18 -14.83 -4.29 1.49
N ARG A 19 -14.18 -3.87 2.59
CA ARG A 19 -14.54 -4.17 3.99
C ARG A 19 -14.82 -2.92 4.82
N GLU A 20 -14.26 -1.78 4.45
CA GLU A 20 -14.61 -0.45 4.97
C GLU A 20 -14.72 0.52 3.79
N LEU A 21 -15.65 1.47 3.86
CA LEU A 21 -15.84 2.48 2.82
C LEU A 21 -16.25 3.81 3.44
N ALA A 22 -15.70 4.90 2.93
CA ALA A 22 -16.08 6.24 3.33
C ALA A 22 -16.29 7.16 2.12
N PHE A 23 -17.45 7.81 2.06
CA PHE A 23 -17.73 8.97 1.20
C PHE A 23 -17.88 10.21 2.05
N ILE A 24 -17.27 11.32 1.62
CA ILE A 24 -17.41 12.60 2.29
C ILE A 24 -17.66 13.68 1.27
N LEU A 25 -18.77 14.43 1.41
CA LEU A 25 -19.07 15.60 0.59
C LEU A 25 -18.54 16.86 1.28
N PHE A 26 -17.87 17.70 0.52
CA PHE A 26 -17.33 18.98 0.97
C PHE A 26 -17.88 20.14 0.15
N ASP A 27 -18.22 21.24 0.83
CA ASP A 27 -18.36 22.58 0.25
C ASP A 27 -17.18 23.43 0.74
N LYS A 28 -16.20 23.62 -0.14
CA LYS A 28 -14.89 24.21 0.17
C LYS A 28 -14.27 23.48 1.37
N ASN A 29 -13.98 24.20 2.45
CA ASN A 29 -13.39 23.68 3.68
C ASN A 29 -14.41 23.02 4.62
N LYS A 30 -15.71 23.03 4.31
CA LYS A 30 -16.75 22.46 5.16
C LYS A 30 -17.13 21.05 4.73
N ILE A 31 -17.13 20.12 5.67
CA ILE A 31 -17.69 18.78 5.50
C ILE A 31 -19.21 18.89 5.64
N VAL A 32 -19.95 18.49 4.62
CA VAL A 32 -21.42 18.66 4.53
C VAL A 32 -22.15 17.36 4.80
N ARG A 33 -21.66 16.25 4.26
CA ARG A 33 -22.25 14.90 4.42
C ARG A 33 -21.17 13.84 4.53
N VAL A 34 -21.44 12.80 5.31
CA VAL A 34 -20.53 11.66 5.52
C VAL A 34 -21.33 10.37 5.40
N LEU A 35 -20.80 9.40 4.67
CA LEU A 35 -21.25 8.02 4.65
C LEU A 35 -20.06 7.12 4.93
N GLU A 36 -20.09 6.41 6.04
CA GLU A 36 -19.12 5.41 6.45
C GLU A 36 -19.83 4.04 6.54
N ILE A 37 -19.23 3.00 5.97
CA ILE A 37 -19.80 1.65 5.96
C ILE A 37 -18.73 0.66 6.42
N PHE A 38 -19.07 -0.15 7.41
CA PHE A 38 -18.29 -1.30 7.87
C PHE A 38 -18.96 -2.61 7.44
N ILE A 39 -18.17 -3.57 6.98
CA ILE A 39 -18.68 -4.87 6.53
C ILE A 39 -18.04 -5.99 7.35
N SER A 40 -18.82 -6.62 8.22
CA SER A 40 -18.37 -7.78 8.98
C SER A 40 -19.55 -8.62 9.48
N LYS A 41 -19.28 -9.86 9.90
CA LYS A 41 -20.31 -10.87 10.20
C LYS A 41 -21.39 -10.41 11.19
N SER A 42 -21.04 -9.59 12.18
CA SER A 42 -21.98 -9.08 13.19
C SER A 42 -22.82 -7.88 12.73
N GLY A 43 -22.65 -7.44 11.48
CA GLY A 43 -23.44 -6.36 10.91
C GLY A 43 -24.90 -6.74 10.70
N SER A 44 -25.71 -5.73 10.37
CA SER A 44 -27.13 -5.92 10.06
C SER A 44 -27.31 -6.46 8.63
N ILE A 45 -28.30 -7.34 8.47
CA ILE A 45 -28.74 -7.85 7.15
C ILE A 45 -29.58 -6.78 6.43
N ASP A 46 -30.49 -6.15 7.18
CA ASP A 46 -31.47 -5.20 6.64
C ASP A 46 -31.18 -3.77 7.11
N ILE A 47 -30.30 -3.07 6.38
CA ILE A 47 -30.06 -1.65 6.62
C ILE A 47 -30.94 -0.79 5.73
N LYS A 48 -31.61 0.18 6.36
CA LYS A 48 -32.26 1.31 5.69
C LYS A 48 -31.40 2.55 5.88
N PHE A 49 -31.07 3.22 4.77
CA PHE A 49 -30.36 4.49 4.79
C PHE A 49 -31.18 5.54 5.56
N LYS A 50 -30.49 6.33 6.38
CA LYS A 50 -31.04 7.48 7.11
C LYS A 50 -30.13 8.68 6.88
N GLU A 51 -30.71 9.78 6.42
CA GLU A 51 -29.95 10.97 6.04
C GLU A 51 -29.06 11.54 7.15
N ASN A 52 -29.52 11.47 8.41
CA ASN A 52 -28.80 11.99 9.57
C ASN A 52 -27.81 10.99 10.20
N GLN A 53 -27.62 9.82 9.58
CA GLN A 53 -26.74 8.77 10.07
C GLN A 53 -25.48 8.68 9.21
N ASN A 54 -24.33 8.91 9.85
CA ASN A 54 -23.05 8.97 9.16
C ASN A 54 -22.39 7.61 8.99
N ASN A 55 -22.72 6.61 9.82
CA ASN A 55 -22.06 5.30 9.80
C ASN A 55 -23.04 4.13 9.78
N TYR A 56 -22.66 3.04 9.13
CA TYR A 56 -23.47 1.83 8.95
C TYR A 56 -22.61 0.59 9.13
N HIS A 57 -23.23 -0.52 9.52
CA HIS A 57 -22.56 -1.79 9.71
C HIS A 57 -23.39 -2.94 9.18
N ILE A 58 -22.97 -3.45 8.04
CA ILE A 58 -23.68 -4.47 7.28
C ILE A 58 -22.95 -5.79 7.37
N ASN A 59 -23.69 -6.90 7.27
CA ASN A 59 -23.07 -8.23 7.28
C ASN A 59 -22.67 -8.75 5.91
N SER A 60 -23.14 -8.12 4.85
CA SER A 60 -22.89 -8.53 3.48
C SER A 60 -22.77 -7.31 2.58
N PRO A 61 -22.10 -7.42 1.41
CA PRO A 61 -21.99 -6.31 0.47
C PRO A 61 -23.28 -5.89 -0.24
N ALA A 62 -24.32 -6.73 -0.21
CA ALA A 62 -25.55 -6.52 -0.98
C ALA A 62 -26.23 -5.15 -0.72
N PRO A 63 -26.32 -4.64 0.52
CA PRO A 63 -26.97 -3.36 0.80
C PRO A 63 -26.13 -2.12 0.42
N ILE A 64 -24.84 -2.26 0.10
CA ILE A 64 -23.96 -1.09 -0.13
C ILE A 64 -24.48 -0.24 -1.29
N ALA A 65 -24.91 -0.86 -2.40
CA ALA A 65 -25.38 -0.13 -3.58
C ALA A 65 -26.53 0.82 -3.24
N GLY A 66 -27.48 0.33 -2.45
CA GLY A 66 -28.62 1.11 -1.97
C GLY A 66 -28.18 2.26 -1.08
N CYS A 67 -27.25 2.00 -0.13
CA CYS A 67 -26.71 3.04 0.75
C CYS A 67 -26.00 4.15 -0.05
N ILE A 68 -25.18 3.79 -1.03
CA ILE A 68 -24.49 4.76 -1.90
C ILE A 68 -25.51 5.56 -2.71
N ASN A 69 -26.49 4.92 -3.34
CA ASN A 69 -27.45 5.62 -4.19
C ASN A 69 -28.34 6.57 -3.39
N GLU A 70 -28.80 6.17 -2.20
CA GLU A 70 -29.58 7.05 -1.31
C GLU A 70 -28.72 8.19 -0.76
N PHE A 71 -27.45 7.94 -0.43
CA PHE A 71 -26.51 9.00 -0.07
C PHE A 71 -26.32 10.01 -1.19
N LEU A 72 -26.07 9.56 -2.42
CA LEU A 72 -25.94 10.42 -3.59
C LEU A 72 -27.24 11.21 -3.84
N LYS A 73 -28.40 10.58 -3.70
CA LYS A 73 -29.70 11.25 -3.80
C LYS A 73 -29.87 12.35 -2.73
N SER A 74 -29.39 12.12 -1.51
CA SER A 74 -29.38 13.15 -0.46
C SER A 74 -28.41 14.30 -0.79
N CYS A 75 -27.28 14.02 -1.45
CA CYS A 75 -26.36 15.05 -1.93
C CYS A 75 -26.99 15.88 -3.05
N GLU A 76 -27.74 15.23 -3.94
CA GLU A 76 -28.42 15.84 -5.10
C GLU A 76 -29.48 16.88 -4.71
N GLN A 77 -29.99 16.84 -3.47
CA GLN A 77 -30.90 17.85 -2.94
C GLN A 77 -30.22 19.22 -2.76
N ASP A 78 -28.92 19.23 -2.44
CA ASP A 78 -28.15 20.46 -2.22
C ASP A 78 -27.36 20.86 -3.48
N TYR A 79 -26.80 19.89 -4.21
CA TYR A 79 -25.95 20.12 -5.38
C TYR A 79 -26.16 19.05 -6.46
N PRO A 80 -26.35 19.41 -7.75
CA PRO A 80 -26.43 18.42 -8.82
C PRO A 80 -25.21 17.50 -8.85
N LEU A 81 -25.41 16.18 -8.99
CA LEU A 81 -24.30 15.23 -8.98
C LEU A 81 -23.25 15.53 -10.05
N SER A 82 -23.66 16.04 -11.21
CA SER A 82 -22.80 16.46 -12.32
C SER A 82 -21.89 17.65 -12.00
N GLU A 83 -22.11 18.36 -10.90
CA GLU A 83 -21.27 19.46 -10.42
C GLU A 83 -20.27 19.02 -9.35
N ILE A 84 -20.52 17.89 -8.68
CA ILE A 84 -19.70 17.37 -7.59
C ILE A 84 -18.48 16.64 -8.18
N LYS A 85 -17.29 17.21 -7.95
CA LYS A 85 -16.03 16.57 -8.35
C LYS A 85 -15.71 15.37 -7.48
N PHE A 86 -15.18 14.31 -8.08
CA PHE A 86 -14.85 13.10 -7.35
C PHE A 86 -13.33 12.97 -7.14
N VAL A 87 -12.89 12.92 -5.88
CA VAL A 87 -11.48 12.97 -5.49
C VAL A 87 -11.12 11.70 -4.71
N GLY A 88 -9.96 11.13 -4.95
CA GLY A 88 -9.43 10.03 -4.13
C GLY A 88 -7.92 9.98 -4.20
N MET A 89 -7.28 9.30 -3.24
CA MET A 89 -5.85 9.04 -3.34
C MET A 89 -5.57 8.04 -4.46
N SER A 90 -6.21 6.88 -4.41
CA SER A 90 -6.11 5.80 -5.39
C SER A 90 -7.46 5.52 -6.04
N LEU A 91 -8.20 6.59 -6.38
CA LEU A 91 -9.63 6.56 -6.72
C LEU A 91 -10.03 5.46 -7.71
N GLU A 92 -9.23 5.23 -8.74
CA GLU A 92 -9.52 4.20 -9.76
C GLU A 92 -9.43 2.77 -9.19
N HIS A 93 -8.50 2.52 -8.26
CA HIS A 93 -8.39 1.25 -7.55
C HIS A 93 -9.61 1.04 -6.63
N ASP A 94 -10.01 2.08 -5.90
CA ASP A 94 -11.14 2.04 -4.98
C ASP A 94 -12.44 1.73 -5.72
N LEU A 95 -12.65 2.39 -6.88
CA LEU A 95 -13.82 2.15 -7.73
C LEU A 95 -13.86 0.75 -8.33
N LYS A 96 -12.74 0.22 -8.82
CA LYS A 96 -12.68 -1.16 -9.34
C LYS A 96 -12.99 -2.20 -8.28
N SER A 97 -12.44 -2.02 -7.08
CA SER A 97 -12.71 -2.90 -5.95
C SER A 97 -14.16 -2.79 -5.47
N LEU A 98 -14.74 -1.58 -5.54
CA LEU A 98 -16.15 -1.36 -5.23
C LEU A 98 -17.09 -2.04 -6.23
N GLU A 99 -16.81 -1.92 -7.53
CA GLU A 99 -17.55 -2.61 -8.60
C GLU A 99 -17.49 -4.13 -8.44
N LYS A 100 -16.30 -4.66 -8.13
CA LYS A 100 -16.09 -6.09 -7.83
C LYS A 100 -16.93 -6.56 -6.62
N THR A 101 -17.11 -5.68 -5.63
CA THR A 101 -17.78 -5.99 -4.36
C THR A 101 -19.31 -5.92 -4.45
N ILE A 102 -19.85 -4.86 -5.06
CA ILE A 102 -21.29 -4.57 -5.04
C ILE A 102 -22.06 -5.36 -6.11
N LYS A 103 -21.46 -5.61 -7.29
CA LYS A 103 -22.09 -6.26 -8.47
C LYS A 103 -23.40 -5.62 -8.98
N THR A 104 -23.98 -4.69 -8.25
CA THR A 104 -25.16 -3.88 -8.59
C THR A 104 -24.71 -2.47 -9.00
N PRO A 105 -25.33 -1.86 -10.03
CA PRO A 105 -24.98 -0.51 -10.47
C PRO A 105 -25.17 0.57 -9.39
N THR A 106 -24.28 1.57 -9.38
CA THR A 106 -24.38 2.77 -8.55
C THR A 106 -24.42 4.04 -9.41
N ASN A 107 -24.92 5.13 -8.84
CA ASN A 107 -24.98 6.45 -9.49
C ASN A 107 -23.65 7.22 -9.45
N LEU A 108 -22.53 6.59 -9.04
CA LEU A 108 -21.21 7.24 -8.97
C LEU A 108 -20.72 7.75 -10.33
N HIS A 109 -21.17 7.15 -11.43
CA HIS A 109 -20.87 7.60 -12.79
C HIS A 109 -21.46 8.97 -13.14
N LYS A 110 -22.43 9.46 -12.36
CA LYS A 110 -23.04 10.79 -12.54
C LYS A 110 -22.20 11.93 -11.93
N LEU A 111 -21.22 11.59 -11.08
CA LEU A 111 -20.33 12.58 -10.48
C LEU A 111 -19.43 13.21 -11.56
N LYS A 112 -19.10 14.49 -11.39
CA LYS A 112 -18.19 15.24 -12.26
C LYS A 112 -16.79 14.59 -12.26
N GLN A 113 -15.96 15.04 -13.20
CA GLN A 113 -14.50 14.87 -13.30
C GLN A 113 -13.84 14.15 -12.10
N ARG A 114 -13.16 13.05 -12.39
CA ARG A 114 -12.39 12.28 -11.41
C ARG A 114 -11.01 12.88 -11.23
N THR A 115 -10.54 12.96 -9.98
CA THR A 115 -9.21 13.44 -9.62
C THR A 115 -8.54 12.43 -8.70
N GLN A 116 -7.36 11.97 -9.12
CA GLN A 116 -6.53 11.06 -8.35
C GLN A 116 -5.34 11.84 -7.77
N LEU A 117 -5.23 11.91 -6.45
CA LEU A 117 -4.16 12.69 -5.81
C LEU A 117 -2.82 11.95 -5.77
N GLU A 118 -2.80 10.63 -5.98
CA GLU A 118 -1.56 9.88 -6.20
C GLU A 118 -0.72 10.47 -7.34
N VAL A 119 -1.36 10.98 -8.40
CA VAL A 119 -0.64 11.61 -9.52
C VAL A 119 -0.22 13.07 -9.25
N CYS A 120 -0.74 13.69 -8.18
CA CYS A 120 -0.44 15.06 -7.79
C CYS A 120 0.65 15.10 -6.71
N GLY A 121 1.92 14.97 -7.12
CA GLY A 121 3.10 14.97 -6.24
C GLY A 121 3.50 13.57 -5.74
N ARG A 122 4.77 13.38 -5.35
CA ARG A 122 5.29 12.08 -4.89
C ARG A 122 4.84 11.76 -3.46
N GLY A 123 4.69 10.47 -3.13
CA GLY A 123 4.52 9.98 -1.75
C GLY A 123 3.12 9.48 -1.40
N THR A 124 3.05 8.75 -0.28
CA THR A 124 1.79 8.23 0.29
C THR A 124 0.92 9.37 0.84
N LEU A 125 -0.32 9.07 1.23
CA LEU A 125 -1.22 10.05 1.85
C LEU A 125 -0.60 10.66 3.11
N GLU A 126 0.12 9.87 3.91
CA GLU A 126 0.86 10.35 5.09
C GLU A 126 1.90 11.41 4.72
N ILE A 127 2.72 11.13 3.71
CA ILE A 127 3.78 12.06 3.27
C ILE A 127 3.16 13.35 2.72
N LYS A 128 2.04 13.25 1.99
CA LYS A 128 1.33 14.43 1.49
C LYS A 128 0.75 15.25 2.65
N ALA A 129 0.15 14.60 3.63
CA ALA A 129 -0.36 15.27 4.83
C ALA A 129 0.76 16.01 5.56
N ASP A 130 1.91 15.36 5.78
CA ASP A 130 3.07 15.96 6.43
C ASP A 130 3.62 17.17 5.62
N ASN A 131 3.75 17.04 4.30
CA ASN A 131 4.22 18.12 3.42
C ASN A 131 3.31 19.37 3.45
N PHE A 132 2.02 19.17 3.66
CA PHE A 132 1.04 20.25 3.78
C PHE A 132 0.77 20.68 5.23
N ASN A 133 1.57 20.18 6.19
CA ASN A 133 1.42 20.44 7.62
C ASN A 133 0.01 20.07 8.16
N ILE A 134 -0.60 19.02 7.61
CA ILE A 134 -1.87 18.48 8.08
C ILE A 134 -1.58 17.52 9.23
N THR A 135 -1.82 17.97 10.45
CA THR A 135 -1.47 17.22 11.66
C THR A 135 -2.52 16.17 12.01
N LYS A 136 -2.07 15.10 12.68
CA LYS A 136 -2.97 14.07 13.24
C LYS A 136 -3.99 14.66 14.22
N ALA A 137 -3.64 15.74 14.93
CA ALA A 137 -4.53 16.40 15.88
C ALA A 137 -5.73 17.07 15.19
N GLN A 138 -5.50 17.74 14.06
CA GLN A 138 -6.57 18.36 13.27
C GLN A 138 -7.58 17.30 12.79
N ILE A 139 -7.09 16.19 12.23
CA ILE A 139 -7.96 15.11 11.75
C ILE A 139 -8.71 14.44 12.91
N LYS A 140 -8.01 14.14 14.02
CA LYS A 140 -8.65 13.56 15.21
C LYS A 140 -9.74 14.45 15.79
N HIS A 141 -9.57 15.78 15.75
CA HIS A 141 -10.60 16.72 16.19
C HIS A 141 -11.87 16.57 15.34
N LEU A 142 -11.75 16.55 14.01
CA LEU A 142 -12.88 16.32 13.10
C LEU A 142 -13.56 14.98 13.37
N ILE A 143 -12.77 13.90 13.50
CA ILE A 143 -13.30 12.56 13.77
C ILE A 143 -14.02 12.49 15.12
N SER A 144 -13.54 13.19 16.15
CA SER A 144 -14.21 13.19 17.47
C SER A 144 -15.63 13.78 17.45
N ASN A 145 -15.95 14.52 16.39
CA ASN A 145 -17.26 15.10 16.14
C ASN A 145 -18.07 14.29 15.12
N LEU A 146 -17.42 13.53 14.23
CA LEU A 146 -18.10 12.65 13.27
C LEU A 146 -18.40 11.26 13.82
N ALA A 147 -17.62 10.81 14.81
CA ALA A 147 -17.67 9.50 15.42
C ALA A 147 -17.80 9.62 16.95
N SER A 148 -18.09 8.51 17.61
CA SER A 148 -18.15 8.44 19.06
C SER A 148 -16.77 8.70 19.67
N PRO A 149 -16.64 9.55 20.72
CA PRO A 149 -15.37 9.84 21.39
C PRO A 149 -14.62 8.60 21.88
N LEU A 150 -15.36 7.55 22.26
CA LEU A 150 -14.78 6.27 22.70
C LEU A 150 -13.99 5.56 21.59
N HIS A 151 -14.34 5.83 20.33
CA HIS A 151 -13.78 5.15 19.17
C HIS A 151 -12.82 6.02 18.36
N THR A 152 -12.73 7.33 18.64
CA THR A 152 -11.80 8.27 17.97
C THR A 152 -10.34 7.77 17.97
N ARG A 153 -9.91 7.06 19.01
CA ARG A 153 -8.54 6.51 19.11
C ARG A 153 -8.19 5.47 18.05
N PHE A 154 -9.19 4.83 17.46
CA PHE A 154 -8.97 3.75 16.49
C PHE A 154 -8.85 4.26 15.06
N TYR A 155 -9.36 5.46 14.79
CA TYR A 155 -9.19 6.12 13.51
C TYR A 155 -7.75 6.61 13.33
N LYS A 156 -7.11 6.12 12.27
CA LYS A 156 -5.73 6.38 11.87
C LYS A 156 -5.61 6.12 10.37
N PHE A 157 -4.46 6.43 9.79
CA PHE A 157 -4.16 6.00 8.42
C PHE A 157 -4.46 4.51 8.23
N HIS A 158 -4.96 4.15 7.04
CA HIS A 158 -5.48 2.83 6.70
C HIS A 158 -6.82 2.51 7.39
N THR A 159 -7.63 3.55 7.59
CA THR A 159 -9.07 3.43 7.91
C THR A 159 -9.83 4.38 7.01
N ALA A 160 -10.92 3.89 6.40
CA ALA A 160 -11.54 4.57 5.27
C ALA A 160 -11.95 6.02 5.58
N LEU A 161 -12.58 6.27 6.74
CA LEU A 161 -12.99 7.63 7.12
C LEU A 161 -11.80 8.57 7.36
N TYR A 162 -10.73 8.06 7.98
CA TYR A 162 -9.54 8.86 8.25
C TYR A 162 -8.86 9.28 6.94
N ASP A 163 -8.70 8.32 6.02
CA ASP A 163 -8.00 8.55 4.76
C ASP A 163 -8.83 9.39 3.80
N ALA A 164 -10.16 9.23 3.78
CA ALA A 164 -11.05 10.12 3.05
C ALA A 164 -10.98 11.58 3.56
N LEU A 165 -10.95 11.79 4.89
CA LEU A 165 -10.79 13.13 5.49
C LEU A 165 -9.44 13.76 5.11
N VAL A 166 -8.35 13.02 5.27
CA VAL A 166 -7.01 13.53 4.91
C VAL A 166 -6.92 13.82 3.42
N THR A 167 -7.50 12.96 2.58
CA THR A 167 -7.58 13.17 1.12
C THR A 167 -8.27 14.49 0.78
N GLY A 168 -9.41 14.78 1.41
CA GLY A 168 -10.11 16.05 1.22
C GLY A 168 -9.26 17.23 1.67
N TYR A 169 -8.56 17.10 2.79
CA TYR A 169 -7.73 18.18 3.32
C TYR A 169 -6.51 18.46 2.44
N VAL A 170 -5.85 17.41 1.95
CA VAL A 170 -4.76 17.53 0.97
C VAL A 170 -5.29 18.20 -0.30
N TYR A 171 -6.47 17.81 -0.79
CA TYR A 171 -7.08 18.44 -1.97
C TYR A 171 -7.28 19.95 -1.78
N LEU A 172 -7.80 20.39 -0.62
CA LEU A 172 -7.94 21.83 -0.33
C LEU A 172 -6.62 22.58 -0.41
N LYS A 173 -5.57 22.00 0.19
CA LYS A 173 -4.23 22.61 0.19
C LYS A 173 -3.65 22.68 -1.22
N VAL A 174 -3.83 21.64 -2.04
CA VAL A 174 -3.42 21.64 -3.46
C VAL A 174 -4.16 22.72 -4.25
N MET A 175 -5.43 22.97 -3.94
CA MET A 175 -6.24 24.01 -4.58
C MET A 175 -5.92 25.43 -4.07
N GLY A 176 -4.94 25.59 -3.17
CA GLY A 176 -4.55 26.88 -2.60
C GLY A 176 -5.51 27.42 -1.53
N ILE A 177 -6.44 26.60 -1.05
CA ILE A 177 -7.36 26.98 0.04
C ILE A 177 -6.66 26.68 1.37
N THR A 178 -6.36 27.72 2.13
CA THR A 178 -5.60 27.60 3.38
C THR A 178 -6.49 27.39 4.61
N ASP A 179 -7.78 27.69 4.49
CA ASP A 179 -8.76 27.59 5.58
C ASP A 179 -8.74 26.21 6.27
N PRO A 180 -8.94 26.17 7.59
CA PRO A 180 -9.05 24.92 8.31
C PRO A 180 -10.32 24.16 7.89
N MET A 181 -10.26 22.84 7.92
CA MET A 181 -11.46 22.03 7.71
C MET A 181 -12.42 22.20 8.88
N GLU A 182 -13.70 22.33 8.55
CA GLU A 182 -14.79 22.53 9.51
C GLU A 182 -15.95 21.56 9.21
N LEU A 183 -16.80 21.33 10.21
CA LEU A 183 -18.03 20.57 10.03
C LEU A 183 -19.19 21.54 9.79
N ASP A 184 -20.06 21.22 8.83
CA ASP A 184 -21.30 21.96 8.68
C ASP A 184 -22.18 21.77 9.93
N SER A 185 -22.92 22.83 10.29
CA SER A 185 -23.87 22.84 11.42
C SER A 185 -24.89 21.70 11.40
N ARG A 186 -25.21 21.15 10.23
CA ARG A 186 -26.12 20.01 10.08
C ARG A 186 -25.54 18.69 10.59
N LEU A 187 -24.22 18.55 10.63
CA LEU A 187 -23.56 17.32 11.07
C LEU A 187 -23.61 17.25 12.60
N LYS A 188 -24.59 16.50 13.10
CA LYS A 188 -24.70 16.20 14.53
C LYS A 188 -23.64 15.18 14.92
N LYS A 189 -23.13 15.34 16.15
CA LYS A 189 -22.19 14.39 16.74
C LYS A 189 -22.78 12.99 16.77
N CYS A 190 -22.08 12.04 16.17
CA CYS A 190 -22.53 10.66 16.17
C CYS A 190 -22.28 10.02 17.55
N THR A 191 -23.36 9.59 18.22
CA THR A 191 -23.28 8.97 19.55
C THR A 191 -22.97 7.49 19.50
N HIS A 192 -23.14 6.85 18.34
CA HIS A 192 -22.91 5.44 18.10
C HIS A 192 -21.92 5.27 16.94
N THR A 193 -21.04 4.29 17.04
CA THR A 193 -20.28 3.81 15.89
C THR A 193 -20.24 2.31 15.98
N TYR A 194 -20.46 1.64 14.87
CA TYR A 194 -20.33 0.20 14.79
C TYR A 194 -18.87 -0.29 14.76
N TYR A 195 -17.91 0.65 14.79
CA TYR A 195 -16.48 0.40 14.79
C TYR A 195 -16.03 -0.68 15.80
N LYS A 196 -16.60 -0.69 17.01
CA LYS A 196 -16.24 -1.68 18.05
C LYS A 196 -16.61 -3.12 17.65
N ASN A 197 -17.83 -3.34 17.17
CA ASN A 197 -18.29 -4.67 16.75
C ASN A 197 -17.51 -5.14 15.52
N TYR A 198 -17.35 -4.24 14.54
CA TYR A 198 -16.53 -4.48 13.38
C TYR A 198 -15.08 -4.89 13.74
N HIS A 199 -14.43 -4.15 14.63
CA HIS A 199 -13.07 -4.43 15.04
C HIS A 199 -12.96 -5.75 15.84
N ASN A 200 -13.96 -6.06 16.66
CA ASN A 200 -14.01 -7.35 17.36
C ASN A 200 -14.10 -8.51 16.35
N ASP A 201 -14.95 -8.40 15.32
CA ASP A 201 -15.05 -9.41 14.27
C ASP A 201 -13.72 -9.59 13.51
N LEU A 202 -13.01 -8.50 13.22
CA LEU A 202 -11.69 -8.58 12.60
C LEU A 202 -10.70 -9.32 13.51
N TYR A 203 -10.67 -8.99 14.80
CA TYR A 203 -9.79 -9.62 15.77
C TYR A 203 -10.10 -11.11 15.95
N GLU A 204 -11.37 -11.46 16.07
CA GLU A 204 -11.85 -12.84 16.12
C GLU A 204 -11.52 -13.60 14.84
N GLY A 205 -11.66 -12.98 13.67
CA GLY A 205 -11.26 -13.56 12.39
C GLY A 205 -9.76 -13.87 12.33
N VAL A 206 -8.92 -12.98 12.86
CA VAL A 206 -7.46 -13.22 12.98
C VAL A 206 -7.17 -14.37 13.94
N LEU A 207 -7.88 -14.46 15.07
CA LEU A 207 -7.73 -15.56 16.02
C LEU A 207 -8.20 -16.90 15.44
N GLN A 208 -9.33 -16.94 14.74
CA GLN A 208 -9.83 -18.13 14.07
C GLN A 208 -8.87 -18.60 12.97
N LYS A 209 -8.28 -17.69 12.19
CA LYS A 209 -7.23 -18.02 11.21
C LYS A 209 -5.97 -18.60 11.85
N LYS A 210 -5.60 -18.16 13.05
CA LYS A 210 -4.48 -18.72 13.82
C LYS A 210 -4.81 -20.12 14.38
N ASN A 211 -6.07 -20.35 14.74
CA ASN A 211 -6.52 -21.60 15.36
C ASN A 211 -7.01 -22.66 14.35
N SER A 212 -7.12 -22.31 13.06
CA SER A 212 -7.53 -23.24 11.99
C SER A 212 -6.30 -23.68 11.19
N PRO A 213 -5.85 -24.94 11.28
CA PRO A 213 -4.73 -25.40 10.47
C PRO A 213 -5.13 -25.36 8.99
N LYS A 214 -4.38 -24.61 8.17
CA LYS A 214 -4.52 -24.67 6.71
C LYS A 214 -4.33 -26.12 6.28
N LYS A 215 -5.26 -26.69 5.49
CA LYS A 215 -5.05 -27.94 4.76
C LYS A 215 -3.78 -27.76 3.92
N SER A 216 -2.70 -28.41 4.32
CA SER A 216 -1.46 -28.48 3.56
C SER A 216 -1.74 -29.27 2.30
N LEU A 217 -1.70 -28.63 1.13
CA LEU A 217 -1.41 -29.34 -0.11
C LEU A 217 -0.03 -29.99 0.05
N SER A 218 0.04 -31.30 -0.17
CA SER A 218 1.25 -32.11 -0.05
C SER A 218 2.29 -31.69 -1.09
N THR A 219 3.05 -30.66 -0.75
CA THR A 219 4.43 -30.48 -1.18
C THR A 219 5.20 -30.49 0.12
N GLU A 220 6.14 -31.44 0.28
CA GLU A 220 6.86 -31.60 1.55
C GLU A 220 7.46 -30.25 1.97
N PRO A 221 7.00 -29.68 3.09
CA PRO A 221 7.51 -28.40 3.53
C PRO A 221 8.83 -28.65 4.24
N VAL A 222 9.89 -27.97 3.81
CA VAL A 222 11.12 -27.83 4.58
C VAL A 222 10.73 -27.33 5.98
N LYS A 223 11.00 -28.14 7.01
CA LYS A 223 10.63 -27.84 8.40
C LYS A 223 11.38 -26.62 8.90
N ILE A 224 10.69 -25.48 8.95
CA ILE A 224 11.18 -24.27 9.63
C ILE A 224 10.98 -24.47 11.16
N PRO A 225 12.00 -24.27 12.01
CA PRO A 225 11.88 -24.44 13.45
C PRO A 225 10.82 -23.53 14.08
N LYS A 226 10.03 -24.08 15.03
CA LYS A 226 8.84 -23.47 15.66
C LYS A 226 9.05 -22.11 16.36
N ASN A 227 10.30 -21.67 16.55
CA ASN A 227 10.64 -20.45 17.31
C ASN A 227 11.13 -19.29 16.44
N PHE A 228 10.92 -19.32 15.12
CA PHE A 228 11.31 -18.23 14.23
C PHE A 228 10.27 -17.09 14.24
N PRO A 229 10.63 -15.84 14.63
CA PRO A 229 9.72 -14.71 14.57
C PRO A 229 9.48 -14.29 13.11
N GLU A 230 8.23 -14.31 12.67
CA GLU A 230 7.81 -13.82 11.35
C GLU A 230 7.94 -12.28 11.29
N VAL A 231 8.94 -11.77 10.57
CA VAL A 231 9.11 -10.32 10.35
C VAL A 231 8.32 -9.91 9.11
N ARG A 232 7.29 -9.08 9.30
CA ARG A 232 6.48 -8.51 8.20
C ARG A 232 7.03 -7.15 7.78
N PHE A 233 7.70 -7.09 6.63
CA PHE A 233 7.97 -5.81 5.96
C PHE A 233 6.71 -5.33 5.22
N ARG A 234 6.46 -4.01 5.24
CA ARG A 234 5.19 -3.40 4.80
C ARG A 234 4.87 -3.63 3.32
N VAL A 235 5.85 -3.92 2.48
CA VAL A 235 5.67 -4.47 1.12
C VAL A 235 6.89 -5.36 0.77
N GLN A 236 6.74 -6.68 0.81
CA GLN A 236 7.75 -7.62 0.33
C GLN A 236 7.53 -7.87 -1.16
N LYS A 237 8.39 -7.31 -2.03
CA LYS A 237 8.35 -7.53 -3.48
C LYS A 237 9.65 -8.15 -3.97
N ASN A 238 9.58 -8.63 -5.20
CA ASN A 238 10.69 -9.22 -5.90
C ASN A 238 11.60 -8.14 -6.51
N LEU A 239 12.82 -8.53 -6.85
CA LEU A 239 13.81 -7.62 -7.43
C LEU A 239 13.33 -7.06 -8.77
N SER A 240 12.65 -7.89 -9.55
CA SER A 240 11.99 -7.51 -10.81
C SER A 240 10.95 -6.40 -10.66
N ASN A 241 10.35 -6.20 -9.48
CA ASN A 241 9.37 -5.13 -9.26
C ASN A 241 9.99 -3.72 -9.25
N VAL A 242 11.30 -3.58 -9.09
CA VAL A 242 11.99 -2.28 -9.19
C VAL A 242 11.79 -1.65 -10.57
N PHE A 243 11.69 -2.47 -11.62
CA PHE A 243 11.54 -2.02 -13.01
C PHE A 243 10.18 -1.38 -13.30
N ASP A 244 9.13 -1.80 -12.57
CA ASP A 244 7.80 -1.18 -12.66
C ASP A 244 7.82 0.27 -12.14
N ILE A 245 8.70 0.56 -11.17
CA ILE A 245 8.92 1.90 -10.62
C ILE A 245 9.82 2.72 -11.54
N ALA A 246 10.92 2.13 -12.02
CA ALA A 246 11.86 2.78 -12.93
C ALA A 246 11.19 3.25 -14.23
N VAL A 247 10.27 2.45 -14.81
CA VAL A 247 9.52 2.83 -16.01
C VAL A 247 8.66 4.06 -15.80
N ARG A 248 7.99 4.16 -14.66
CA ARG A 248 7.19 5.35 -14.33
C ARG A 248 8.08 6.59 -14.32
N GLU A 249 9.25 6.52 -13.68
CA GLU A 249 10.19 7.64 -13.64
C GLU A 249 10.73 8.02 -15.03
N ILE A 250 11.14 7.03 -15.84
CA ILE A 250 11.64 7.26 -17.21
C ILE A 250 10.55 7.91 -18.06
N PHE A 251 9.32 7.37 -18.02
CA PHE A 251 8.20 7.91 -18.77
C PHE A 251 7.92 9.37 -18.41
N PHE A 252 7.85 9.71 -17.12
CA PHE A 252 7.66 11.10 -16.68
C PHE A 252 8.82 12.01 -17.12
N PHE A 253 10.07 11.55 -17.00
CA PHE A 253 11.22 12.31 -17.45
C PHE A 253 11.16 12.63 -18.95
N HIS A 254 10.83 11.66 -19.80
CA HIS A 254 10.68 11.91 -21.23
C HIS A 254 9.46 12.78 -21.56
N LEU A 255 8.36 12.64 -20.81
CA LEU A 255 7.17 13.47 -20.96
C LEU A 255 7.50 14.96 -20.71
N THR A 256 8.31 15.27 -19.68
CA THR A 256 8.71 16.65 -19.36
C THR A 256 9.63 17.30 -20.40
N LYS A 257 10.23 16.53 -21.31
CA LYS A 257 11.08 17.06 -22.40
C LYS A 257 10.29 17.53 -23.61
N PHE A 258 8.98 17.27 -23.67
CA PHE A 258 8.15 17.81 -24.73
C PHE A 258 7.94 19.32 -24.50
N LYS A 259 8.42 20.14 -25.45
CA LYS A 259 8.27 21.61 -25.41
C LYS A 259 6.81 22.08 -25.57
N TYR A 260 5.94 21.24 -26.13
CA TYR A 260 4.53 21.49 -26.40
C TYR A 260 3.71 20.29 -25.97
N GLU A 261 2.40 20.47 -25.77
CA GLU A 261 1.49 19.38 -25.41
C GLU A 261 1.57 18.25 -26.47
N PRO A 262 2.09 17.06 -26.10
CA PRO A 262 2.34 16.00 -27.06
C PRO A 262 1.02 15.33 -27.45
N SER A 263 0.86 15.00 -28.74
CA SER A 263 -0.30 14.24 -29.20
C SER A 263 -0.36 12.86 -28.53
N ILE A 264 -1.57 12.33 -28.32
CA ILE A 264 -1.77 11.04 -27.64
C ILE A 264 -1.04 9.89 -28.34
N LYS A 265 -0.90 9.97 -29.69
CA LYS A 265 -0.11 9.01 -30.49
C LYS A 265 1.36 9.02 -30.10
N ARG A 266 1.93 10.20 -29.87
CA ARG A 266 3.33 10.38 -29.46
C ARG A 266 3.57 9.89 -28.03
N VAL A 267 2.61 10.11 -27.13
CA VAL A 267 2.65 9.61 -25.75
C VAL A 267 2.58 8.08 -25.71
N ASN A 268 1.68 7.47 -26.49
CA ASN A 268 1.54 6.01 -26.56
C ASN A 268 2.78 5.35 -27.17
N SER A 269 3.34 5.91 -28.25
CA SER A 269 4.59 5.40 -28.85
C SER A 269 5.77 5.44 -27.87
N LEU A 270 5.89 6.52 -27.08
CA LEU A 270 6.92 6.62 -26.04
C LEU A 270 6.72 5.55 -24.95
N LYS A 271 5.47 5.35 -24.49
CA LYS A 271 5.13 4.34 -23.49
C LYS A 271 5.46 2.93 -24.01
N GLU A 272 5.06 2.60 -25.23
CA GLU A 272 5.32 1.30 -25.85
C GLU A 272 6.82 1.02 -25.99
N SER A 273 7.61 2.02 -26.43
CA SER A 273 9.06 1.90 -26.54
C SER A 273 9.71 1.58 -25.19
N ILE A 274 9.38 2.35 -24.14
CA ILE A 274 9.92 2.16 -22.79
C ILE A 274 9.51 0.79 -22.23
N MET A 275 8.25 0.39 -22.42
CA MET A 275 7.72 -0.87 -21.92
C MET A 275 8.38 -2.08 -22.58
N LYS A 276 8.66 -2.02 -23.89
CA LYS A 276 9.30 -3.10 -24.64
C LYS A 276 10.73 -3.37 -24.14
N GLU A 277 11.52 -2.31 -23.94
CA GLU A 277 12.89 -2.40 -23.43
C GLU A 277 12.92 -2.83 -21.96
N MET A 278 12.00 -2.31 -21.14
CA MET A 278 11.87 -2.73 -19.74
C MET A 278 11.50 -4.20 -19.63
N TYR A 279 10.53 -4.68 -20.39
CA TYR A 279 9.99 -6.03 -20.25
C TYR A 279 11.09 -7.10 -20.41
N LEU A 280 11.97 -6.94 -21.40
CA LEU A 280 13.10 -7.84 -21.61
C LEU A 280 14.07 -7.82 -20.42
N THR A 281 14.44 -6.63 -19.96
CA THR A 281 15.36 -6.45 -18.82
C THR A 281 14.77 -7.01 -17.52
N LYS A 282 13.48 -6.75 -17.27
CA LYS A 282 12.73 -7.23 -16.11
C LYS A 282 12.66 -8.76 -16.09
N MET A 283 12.42 -9.39 -17.24
CA MET A 283 12.36 -10.85 -17.35
C MET A 283 13.70 -11.52 -17.05
N GLU A 284 14.81 -10.91 -17.46
CA GLU A 284 16.14 -11.42 -17.14
C GLU A 284 16.46 -11.28 -15.64
N VAL A 285 16.07 -10.16 -15.03
CA VAL A 285 16.23 -9.96 -13.58
C VAL A 285 15.28 -10.85 -12.76
N ALA A 286 14.08 -11.15 -13.26
CA ALA A 286 13.10 -11.98 -12.56
C ALA A 286 13.64 -13.38 -12.23
N LYS A 287 14.63 -13.88 -12.98
CA LYS A 287 15.34 -15.15 -12.70
C LYS A 287 16.11 -15.12 -11.37
N TYR A 288 16.38 -13.91 -10.85
CA TYR A 288 17.07 -13.68 -9.58
C TYR A 288 16.12 -13.28 -8.46
N ASP A 289 14.81 -13.30 -8.71
CA ASP A 289 13.80 -13.05 -7.69
C ASP A 289 13.88 -14.09 -6.58
N THR A 290 13.62 -13.62 -5.36
CA THR A 290 13.86 -14.36 -4.14
C THR A 290 12.55 -14.86 -3.54
N THR A 291 12.54 -16.07 -3.00
CA THR A 291 11.45 -16.53 -2.13
C THR A 291 11.98 -16.78 -0.70
N PRO A 292 11.48 -16.07 0.33
CA PRO A 292 10.46 -15.02 0.27
C PRO A 292 10.97 -13.74 -0.42
N ALA A 293 10.03 -12.93 -0.89
CA ALA A 293 10.31 -11.61 -1.45
C ALA A 293 10.90 -10.68 -0.37
N ILE A 294 12.06 -10.08 -0.62
CA ILE A 294 12.77 -9.24 0.38
C ILE A 294 13.19 -7.86 -0.14
N THR A 295 12.79 -7.50 -1.35
CA THR A 295 13.19 -6.23 -1.97
C THR A 295 12.21 -5.12 -1.61
N ASP A 296 12.75 -3.95 -1.25
CA ASP A 296 12.03 -2.68 -1.32
C ASP A 296 12.15 -2.11 -2.74
N PRO A 297 11.09 -2.20 -3.57
CA PRO A 297 11.15 -1.75 -4.97
C PRO A 297 11.19 -0.23 -5.10
N TYR A 298 10.97 0.52 -4.01
CA TYR A 298 10.96 1.99 -4.00
C TYR A 298 12.29 2.60 -3.56
N ASN A 299 13.30 1.78 -3.22
CA ASN A 299 14.60 2.28 -2.83
C ASN A 299 15.22 3.14 -3.96
N PRO A 300 15.48 4.46 -3.74
CA PRO A 300 15.92 5.35 -4.80
C PRO A 300 17.22 4.92 -5.48
N SER A 301 18.16 4.32 -4.73
CA SER A 301 19.42 3.82 -5.28
C SER A 301 19.19 2.61 -6.19
N LEU A 302 18.27 1.72 -5.83
CA LEU A 302 17.88 0.58 -6.68
C LEU A 302 17.11 1.01 -7.92
N VAL A 303 16.23 2.00 -7.80
CA VAL A 303 15.51 2.56 -8.96
C VAL A 303 16.50 3.19 -9.95
N GLN A 304 17.49 3.95 -9.46
CA GLN A 304 18.54 4.51 -10.32
C GLN A 304 19.44 3.45 -10.95
N ALA A 305 19.75 2.37 -10.22
CA ALA A 305 20.46 1.22 -10.77
C ALA A 305 19.65 0.51 -11.86
N ALA A 306 18.34 0.32 -11.67
CA ALA A 306 17.48 -0.29 -12.67
C ALA A 306 17.40 0.56 -13.95
N ARG A 307 17.39 1.89 -13.83
CA ARG A 307 17.51 2.80 -14.98
C ARG A 307 18.85 2.65 -15.70
N ALA A 308 19.96 2.58 -14.95
CA ALA A 308 21.28 2.34 -15.54
C ALA A 308 21.34 0.99 -16.26
N LEU A 309 20.66 -0.06 -15.75
CA LEU A 309 20.57 -1.36 -16.41
C LEU A 309 19.76 -1.28 -17.71
N MET A 310 18.61 -0.61 -17.69
CA MET A 310 17.78 -0.39 -18.89
C MET A 310 18.53 0.41 -19.97
N GLU A 311 19.36 1.37 -19.56
CA GLU A 311 20.24 2.13 -20.45
C GLU A 311 21.52 1.37 -20.84
N GLN A 312 21.65 0.09 -20.47
CA GLN A 312 22.79 -0.79 -20.75
C GLN A 312 24.14 -0.26 -20.24
N LYS A 313 24.11 0.57 -19.19
CA LYS A 313 25.31 1.18 -18.59
C LYS A 313 26.00 0.28 -17.56
N ILE A 314 25.31 -0.77 -17.14
CA ILE A 314 25.72 -1.80 -16.19
C ILE A 314 25.19 -3.16 -16.66
N THR A 315 25.74 -4.25 -16.16
CA THR A 315 25.26 -5.60 -16.44
C THR A 315 24.17 -6.04 -15.46
N ILE A 316 23.45 -7.11 -15.81
CA ILE A 316 22.45 -7.74 -14.93
C ILE A 316 23.09 -8.18 -13.61
N ASP A 317 24.28 -8.78 -13.67
CA ASP A 317 24.98 -9.27 -12.48
C ASP A 317 25.42 -8.11 -11.57
N GLU A 318 25.92 -7.00 -12.13
CA GLU A 318 26.25 -5.79 -11.37
C GLU A 318 25.02 -5.19 -10.68
N PHE A 319 23.87 -5.21 -11.35
CA PHE A 319 22.60 -4.78 -10.77
C PHE A 319 22.13 -5.70 -9.64
N VAL A 320 22.20 -7.02 -9.84
CA VAL A 320 21.81 -8.02 -8.84
C VAL A 320 22.72 -7.94 -7.60
N ASP A 321 24.03 -7.82 -7.78
CA ASP A 321 24.99 -7.71 -6.68
C ASP A 321 24.79 -6.41 -5.88
N PHE A 322 24.54 -5.30 -6.59
CA PHE A 322 24.19 -4.03 -5.94
C PHE A 322 22.86 -4.13 -5.19
N ALA A 323 21.87 -4.86 -5.73
CA ALA A 323 20.60 -5.10 -5.08
C ALA A 323 20.73 -5.93 -3.79
N ILE A 324 21.52 -7.01 -3.84
CA ILE A 324 21.85 -7.81 -2.67
C ILE A 324 22.57 -6.96 -1.63
N TYR A 325 23.55 -6.16 -2.05
CA TYR A 325 24.25 -5.21 -1.17
C TYR A 325 23.25 -4.27 -0.49
N MET A 326 22.36 -3.62 -1.23
CA MET A 326 21.36 -2.71 -0.65
C MET A 326 20.35 -3.40 0.28
N GLN A 327 20.01 -4.67 0.01
CA GLN A 327 19.11 -5.47 0.83
C GLN A 327 19.74 -5.89 2.18
N GLN A 328 21.06 -6.12 2.23
CA GLN A 328 21.78 -6.46 3.47
C GLN A 328 21.63 -5.40 4.57
N TYR A 329 21.30 -4.15 4.21
CA TYR A 329 21.14 -3.03 5.15
C TYR A 329 19.74 -2.90 5.75
N ASN A 330 18.73 -3.61 5.22
CA ASN A 330 17.35 -3.54 5.70
C ASN A 330 17.00 -4.64 6.72
N LEU A 331 17.98 -5.46 7.12
CA LEU A 331 17.77 -6.59 8.03
C LEU A 331 17.95 -6.17 9.50
N PRO A 332 17.05 -6.57 10.43
CA PRO A 332 17.12 -6.17 11.84
C PRO A 332 18.42 -6.59 12.54
N THR A 333 18.88 -5.71 13.44
CA THR A 333 20.02 -5.95 14.33
C THR A 333 19.67 -7.04 15.33
N GLY A 334 20.17 -8.27 15.13
CA GLY A 334 19.96 -9.39 16.05
C GLY A 334 19.46 -10.68 15.41
N ILE A 335 19.21 -10.71 14.11
CA ILE A 335 18.90 -11.94 13.38
C ILE A 335 20.20 -12.47 12.75
N GLY A 336 20.46 -13.76 12.97
CA GLY A 336 21.72 -14.45 12.69
C GLY A 336 22.33 -14.12 11.33
N THR A 337 23.65 -14.27 11.27
CA THR A 337 24.58 -13.74 10.25
C THR A 337 24.31 -14.16 8.80
N TYR A 338 23.27 -14.96 8.52
CA TYR A 338 22.95 -15.48 7.19
C TYR A 338 21.43 -15.70 7.02
N TYR A 339 20.81 -15.00 6.07
CA TYR A 339 19.48 -15.36 5.56
C TYR A 339 19.67 -16.25 4.32
N ARG A 340 19.12 -17.47 4.39
CA ARG A 340 19.07 -18.41 3.28
C ARG A 340 17.94 -18.00 2.35
N VAL A 341 18.28 -17.64 1.12
CA VAL A 341 17.32 -17.19 0.11
C VAL A 341 17.47 -18.07 -1.13
N TYR A 342 16.33 -18.56 -1.63
CA TYR A 342 16.29 -19.40 -2.82
C TYR A 342 15.89 -18.57 -4.04
N ASN A 343 16.58 -18.79 -5.16
CA ASN A 343 16.06 -18.51 -6.51
C ASN A 343 16.22 -19.76 -7.39
N GLU A 344 15.72 -19.72 -8.63
CA GLU A 344 15.72 -20.87 -9.55
C GLU A 344 17.13 -21.34 -10.01
N LYS A 345 18.20 -20.58 -9.70
CA LYS A 345 19.56 -20.82 -10.21
C LYS A 345 20.65 -20.97 -9.15
N LYS A 346 20.47 -20.47 -7.93
CA LYS A 346 21.50 -20.47 -6.88
C LYS A 346 20.90 -20.32 -5.48
N GLU A 347 21.58 -20.93 -4.51
CA GLU A 347 21.41 -20.64 -3.10
C GLU A 347 22.17 -19.35 -2.75
N VAL A 348 21.48 -18.35 -2.20
CA VAL A 348 22.08 -17.06 -1.85
C VAL A 348 22.04 -16.87 -0.34
N TYR A 349 23.21 -16.68 0.26
CA TYR A 349 23.37 -16.34 1.67
C TYR A 349 23.48 -14.81 1.83
N VAL A 350 22.48 -14.18 2.45
CA VAL A 350 22.46 -12.73 2.69
C VAL A 350 22.95 -12.43 4.11
N ARG A 351 24.06 -11.71 4.26
CA ARG A 351 24.74 -11.48 5.54
C ARG A 351 24.12 -10.33 6.35
N THR A 352 23.97 -10.49 7.66
CA THR A 352 23.73 -9.35 8.58
C THR A 352 25.07 -8.82 9.12
N LEU A 353 25.27 -7.50 9.11
CA LEU A 353 26.49 -6.86 9.65
C LEU A 353 26.38 -6.66 11.17
N LYS A 354 27.47 -6.90 11.91
CA LYS A 354 27.56 -6.59 13.36
C LYS A 354 27.36 -5.09 13.63
N GLU A 355 26.69 -4.74 14.73
CA GLU A 355 26.24 -3.38 15.05
C GLU A 355 27.33 -2.29 14.98
N ASN A 356 28.53 -2.55 15.49
CA ASN A 356 29.64 -1.59 15.45
C ASN A 356 30.20 -1.37 14.03
N THR A 357 30.14 -2.39 13.18
CA THR A 357 30.51 -2.31 11.76
C THR A 357 29.41 -1.59 10.98
N ALA A 358 28.14 -1.89 11.29
CA ALA A 358 26.98 -1.18 10.75
C ALA A 358 27.02 0.31 11.11
N LYS A 359 27.28 0.70 12.37
CA LYS A 359 27.41 2.12 12.79
C LYS A 359 28.58 2.85 12.11
N LYS A 360 29.74 2.20 11.93
CA LYS A 360 30.88 2.75 11.17
C LYS A 360 30.59 2.91 9.67
N MET A 361 29.73 2.07 9.09
CA MET A 361 29.28 2.17 7.70
C MET A 361 28.05 3.07 7.50
N LEU A 362 27.17 3.21 8.50
CA LEU A 362 25.98 4.08 8.51
C LEU A 362 26.37 5.56 8.55
N SER A 363 27.44 5.89 9.27
CA SER A 363 28.01 7.24 9.31
C SER A 363 28.77 7.62 8.03
N LYS A 364 29.03 6.66 7.14
CA LYS A 364 29.75 6.83 5.88
C LYS A 364 29.22 5.84 4.83
N LEU A 365 28.01 6.03 4.30
CA LEU A 365 27.45 5.25 3.18
C LEU A 365 28.57 5.00 2.13
N PRO A 366 29.17 3.80 2.03
CA PRO A 366 30.34 3.66 1.18
C PRO A 366 29.96 3.66 -0.31
N TYR A 367 28.72 3.24 -0.61
CA TYR A 367 28.15 3.06 -1.94
C TYR A 367 26.66 3.43 -1.99
N ALA A 368 26.33 4.73 -1.95
CA ALA A 368 24.95 5.22 -2.10
C ALA A 368 24.43 5.06 -3.55
N THR A 369 25.32 4.80 -4.50
CA THR A 369 25.02 4.65 -5.92
C THR A 369 25.74 3.43 -6.50
N ILE A 370 25.19 2.85 -7.56
CA ILE A 370 25.81 1.71 -8.26
C ILE A 370 27.20 2.04 -8.83
N TRP A 371 27.44 3.30 -9.18
CA TRP A 371 28.74 3.77 -9.66
C TRP A 371 29.82 3.73 -8.58
N GLN A 372 29.46 4.06 -7.35
CA GLN A 372 30.37 3.94 -6.23
C GLN A 372 30.63 2.46 -5.93
N PHE A 373 29.60 1.61 -6.02
CA PHE A 373 29.68 0.16 -5.80
C PHE A 373 30.62 -0.53 -6.81
N ARG A 374 30.51 -0.18 -8.11
CA ARG A 374 31.35 -0.74 -9.18
C ARG A 374 32.84 -0.39 -9.07
N ASN A 375 33.14 0.78 -8.50
CA ASN A 375 34.48 1.38 -8.56
C ASN A 375 35.31 1.20 -7.27
N LYS A 376 34.85 0.43 -6.29
CA LYS A 376 35.65 0.12 -5.09
C LYS A 376 35.55 -1.36 -4.75
N SER A 377 36.58 -1.86 -4.06
CA SER A 377 36.62 -3.24 -3.59
C SER A 377 35.44 -3.55 -2.67
N VAL A 378 34.65 -4.55 -3.06
CA VAL A 378 33.62 -5.13 -2.21
C VAL A 378 34.32 -5.71 -0.98
N PRO A 379 33.89 -5.38 0.26
CA PRO A 379 34.48 -5.95 1.46
C PRO A 379 34.41 -7.48 1.41
N LEU A 380 35.54 -8.15 1.63
CA LEU A 380 35.59 -9.61 1.69
C LEU A 380 34.59 -10.13 2.73
N CYS A 381 33.60 -10.87 2.27
CA CYS A 381 32.69 -11.63 3.11
C CYS A 381 33.20 -13.07 3.16
N ASN A 382 33.64 -13.52 4.35
CA ASN A 382 33.81 -14.95 4.59
C ASN A 382 32.42 -15.58 4.53
N ILE A 383 32.17 -16.38 3.49
CA ILE A 383 31.03 -17.29 3.42
C ILE A 383 31.51 -18.56 4.11
N GLU A 384 31.03 -18.81 5.32
CA GLU A 384 31.27 -20.08 5.99
C GLU A 384 30.41 -21.13 5.29
N VAL A 385 31.04 -21.97 4.47
CA VAL A 385 30.37 -23.12 3.85
C VAL A 385 30.10 -24.12 4.97
N LEU A 386 28.84 -24.25 5.38
CA LEU A 386 28.46 -25.29 6.31
C LEU A 386 28.59 -26.64 5.59
N PRO A 387 29.34 -27.62 6.14
CA PRO A 387 29.46 -28.93 5.53
C PRO A 387 28.08 -29.59 5.50
N ASP A 388 27.73 -30.19 4.37
CA ASP A 388 26.51 -30.96 4.19
C ASP A 388 26.39 -31.96 5.35
N THR A 389 25.28 -31.84 6.09
CA THR A 389 25.01 -32.64 7.28
C THR A 389 25.24 -34.12 7.01
N VAL A 390 26.15 -34.68 7.80
CA VAL A 390 26.31 -36.11 8.08
C VAL A 390 24.90 -36.70 8.30
N LEU A 391 24.50 -37.58 7.38
CA LEU A 391 23.39 -38.49 7.59
C LEU A 391 23.78 -39.39 8.78
N VAL A 392 23.28 -39.08 9.96
CA VAL A 392 23.31 -40.02 11.07
C VAL A 392 22.23 -41.04 10.78
N GLU A 393 22.63 -42.23 10.32
CA GLU A 393 21.74 -43.38 10.25
C GLU A 393 21.18 -43.68 11.66
N PRO A 394 19.91 -44.07 11.78
CA PRO A 394 19.36 -44.45 13.07
C PRO A 394 20.00 -45.76 13.51
N GLU A 395 20.79 -45.71 14.59
CA GLU A 395 21.26 -46.91 15.28
C GLU A 395 20.06 -47.72 15.79
N ASP A 396 20.06 -49.01 15.43
CA ASP A 396 19.18 -50.04 15.97
C ASP A 396 19.26 -50.06 17.50
N MET A 397 18.23 -49.53 18.18
CA MET A 397 18.05 -49.82 19.60
C MET A 397 17.48 -51.23 19.77
N TYR A 398 18.38 -52.19 19.90
CA TYR A 398 18.11 -53.47 20.55
C TYR A 398 17.59 -53.21 21.97
N TYR A 399 16.33 -53.57 22.24
CA TYR A 399 15.88 -53.86 23.60
C TYR A 399 16.19 -55.33 23.90
N ASN A 400 17.23 -55.57 24.69
CA ASN A 400 17.35 -56.78 25.48
C ASN A 400 16.59 -56.55 26.79
N GLU A 401 15.52 -57.30 27.00
CA GLU A 401 15.25 -58.09 28.21
C GLU A 401 14.23 -59.19 27.89
#